data_AF-A0AAX2ILE1-F1
#
_entry.id   AF-A0AAX2ILE1-F1
#
_cell.length_a   1.000
_cell.length_b   1.000
_cell.length_c   1.000
_cell.angle_alpha   90.00
_cell.angle_beta   90.00
_cell.angle_gamma   90.00
#
_symmetry.space_group_name_H-M   'P 1'
#
loop_
_entity.id
_entity.type
_entity.pdbx_description
1 polymer ?
#
loop_
_entity_poly.entity_id
_entity_poly.type
_entity_poly.pdbx_seq_one_letter_code
_entity_poly.pdbx_strand_id
1 'polypeptide(L)'
;MNNEIYLNKFENAVKVIDTKALEKSGLEIQIGIWLNSVVLRLQKKHWANNPDEQPHSGSAIFMGIWIDQEAFSKKILKYNIHALKLRELNGYTLQSRAFADSFRVKFKEFEQKWENVSIQFGPQTLMEGWIPLNDERIHEDILNLINSFIEIVPLIDETLLEFQKKAKELNQD
;
A
#
# COMPACT_ATOMS: atom_id res chain seq x y z
N MET A 1 14.71 -3.38 -18.80
CA MET A 1 13.97 -4.32 -17.95
C MET A 1 13.03 -5.10 -18.84
N ASN A 2 12.95 -6.42 -18.67
CA ASN A 2 11.94 -7.22 -19.36
C ASN A 2 10.73 -7.33 -18.41
N ASN A 3 9.63 -6.65 -18.75
CA ASN A 3 8.46 -6.59 -17.89
C ASN A 3 7.80 -7.96 -17.69
N GLU A 4 7.81 -8.85 -18.68
CA GLU A 4 7.23 -10.20 -18.56
C GLU A 4 8.02 -11.06 -17.56
N ILE A 5 9.35 -10.97 -17.57
CA ILE A 5 10.20 -11.69 -16.61
C ILE A 5 9.91 -11.21 -15.18
N TYR A 6 9.85 -9.90 -14.96
CA TYR A 6 9.59 -9.35 -13.63
C TYR A 6 8.15 -9.57 -13.17
N LEU A 7 7.18 -9.54 -14.10
CA LEU A 7 5.79 -9.89 -13.82
C LEU A 7 5.70 -11.32 -13.27
N ASN A 8 6.33 -12.28 -13.95
CA ASN A 8 6.39 -13.67 -13.49
C ASN A 8 7.08 -13.81 -12.12
N LYS A 9 8.15 -13.03 -11.86
CA LYS A 9 8.80 -12.99 -10.52
C LYS A 9 7.83 -12.52 -9.43
N PHE A 10 7.06 -11.46 -9.69
CA PHE A 10 6.08 -10.93 -8.75
C PHE A 10 4.95 -11.94 -8.52
N GLU A 11 4.43 -12.55 -9.59
CA GLU A 11 3.40 -13.60 -9.50
C GLU A 11 3.87 -14.83 -8.73
N ASN A 12 5.14 -15.23 -8.88
CA ASN A 12 5.68 -16.37 -8.14
C ASN A 12 5.94 -16.06 -6.67
N ALA A 13 6.33 -14.81 -6.34
CA ALA A 13 6.50 -14.39 -4.96
C ALA A 13 5.20 -14.52 -4.15
N VAL A 14 4.05 -14.25 -4.76
CA VAL A 14 2.76 -14.29 -4.04
C VAL A 14 2.17 -15.69 -3.87
N LYS A 15 2.58 -16.66 -4.71
CA LYS A 15 2.13 -18.07 -4.61
C LYS A 15 2.57 -18.76 -3.32
N VAL A 16 3.62 -18.24 -2.66
CA VAL A 16 4.20 -18.81 -1.44
C VAL A 16 3.80 -18.06 -0.17
N ILE A 17 2.95 -17.02 -0.28
CA ILE A 17 2.45 -16.28 0.88
C ILE A 17 1.61 -17.19 1.77
N ASP A 18 1.78 -17.04 3.09
CA ASP A 18 0.85 -17.64 4.06
C ASP A 18 -0.54 -17.02 3.87
N THR A 19 -1.42 -17.76 3.19
CA THR A 19 -2.78 -17.31 2.87
C THR A 19 -3.56 -16.99 4.14
N LYS A 20 -3.26 -17.60 5.30
CA LYS A 20 -3.98 -17.33 6.54
C LYS A 20 -3.70 -15.94 7.10
N ALA A 21 -2.45 -15.48 7.04
CA ALA A 21 -2.09 -14.14 7.51
C ALA A 21 -2.72 -13.08 6.60
N LEU A 22 -2.66 -13.30 5.29
CA LEU A 22 -3.27 -12.44 4.29
C LEU A 22 -4.81 -12.39 4.45
N GLU A 23 -5.48 -13.54 4.57
CA GLU A 23 -6.93 -13.64 4.79
C GLU A 23 -7.37 -12.93 6.07
N LYS A 24 -6.67 -13.14 7.20
CA LYS A 24 -6.96 -12.47 8.47
C LYS A 24 -6.80 -10.96 8.38
N SER A 25 -5.84 -10.48 7.60
CA SER A 25 -5.66 -9.04 7.38
C SER A 25 -6.77 -8.44 6.52
N GLY A 26 -7.48 -9.24 5.71
CA GLY A 26 -8.47 -8.77 4.75
C GLY A 26 -7.87 -8.04 3.54
N LEU A 27 -6.56 -8.20 3.31
CA LEU A 27 -5.86 -7.67 2.15
C LEU A 27 -6.10 -8.53 0.91
N GLU A 28 -6.29 -7.86 -0.21
CA GLU A 28 -6.31 -8.44 -1.55
C GLU A 28 -5.07 -8.00 -2.32
N ILE A 29 -4.53 -8.91 -3.13
CA ILE A 29 -3.35 -8.68 -3.95
C ILE A 29 -3.76 -8.56 -5.41
N GLN A 30 -3.25 -7.53 -6.08
CA GLN A 30 -3.35 -7.37 -7.54
C GLN A 30 -1.95 -7.21 -8.11
N ILE A 31 -1.65 -7.89 -9.20
CA ILE A 31 -0.36 -7.81 -9.89
C ILE A 31 -0.62 -7.47 -11.34
N GLY A 32 0.20 -6.58 -11.91
CA GLY A 32 0.08 -6.23 -13.32
C GLY A 32 1.17 -5.30 -13.80
N ILE A 33 1.02 -4.87 -15.05
CA ILE A 33 1.86 -3.84 -15.67
C ILE A 33 1.03 -2.56 -15.74
N TRP A 34 1.46 -1.52 -15.04
CA TRP A 34 0.81 -0.20 -15.04
C TRP A 34 1.85 0.88 -15.29
N LEU A 35 1.56 1.83 -16.19
CA LEU A 35 2.48 2.91 -16.57
C LEU A 35 3.90 2.41 -16.89
N ASN A 36 4.00 1.31 -17.64
CA ASN A 36 5.26 0.62 -17.99
C ASN A 36 6.08 0.08 -16.78
N SER A 37 5.45 -0.05 -15.62
CA SER A 37 6.04 -0.60 -14.40
C SER A 37 5.40 -1.95 -14.08
N VAL A 38 6.17 -2.91 -13.58
CA VAL A 38 5.63 -4.11 -12.95
C VAL A 38 5.29 -3.76 -11.51
N VAL A 39 4.06 -4.03 -11.10
CA VAL A 39 3.54 -3.58 -9.81
C VAL A 39 2.78 -4.72 -9.12
N LEU A 40 2.97 -4.81 -7.81
CA LEU A 40 2.12 -5.53 -6.88
C LEU A 40 1.42 -4.51 -5.98
N ARG A 41 0.09 -4.57 -5.91
CA ARG A 41 -0.76 -3.74 -5.07
C ARG A 41 -1.39 -4.57 -3.97
N LEU A 42 -1.36 -4.08 -2.73
CA LEU A 42 -2.12 -4.65 -1.61
C LEU A 42 -3.14 -3.64 -1.09
N GLN A 43 -4.39 -4.08 -0.91
CA GLN A 43 -5.48 -3.21 -0.45
C GLN A 43 -6.60 -4.01 0.22
N LYS A 44 -7.29 -3.42 1.21
CA LYS A 44 -8.59 -3.92 1.68
C LYS A 44 -9.74 -3.35 0.86
N LYS A 45 -10.82 -4.12 0.67
CA LYS A 45 -12.00 -3.66 -0.08
C LYS A 45 -12.56 -2.31 0.38
N HIS A 46 -12.69 -2.09 1.70
CA HIS A 46 -13.26 -0.84 2.24
C HIS A 46 -12.30 0.35 2.19
N TRP A 47 -11.05 0.16 1.75
CA TRP A 47 -10.10 1.24 1.52
C TRP A 47 -10.25 1.87 0.14
N ALA A 48 -11.19 1.43 -0.68
CA ALA A 48 -11.50 2.01 -1.98
C ALA A 48 -13.00 2.17 -2.18
N ASN A 49 -13.39 3.15 -3.00
CA ASN A 49 -14.77 3.22 -3.49
C ASN A 49 -15.06 2.12 -4.52
N ASN A 50 -14.08 1.85 -5.40
CA ASN A 50 -14.14 0.83 -6.44
C ASN A 50 -12.87 -0.05 -6.33
N PRO A 51 -12.88 -1.11 -5.49
CA PRO A 51 -11.68 -1.91 -5.21
C PRO A 51 -11.10 -2.64 -6.43
N ASP A 52 -11.94 -2.92 -7.43
CA ASP A 52 -11.54 -3.60 -8.67
C ASP A 52 -11.01 -2.64 -9.75
N GLU A 53 -11.06 -1.32 -9.54
CA GLU A 53 -10.53 -0.37 -10.52
C GLU A 53 -8.99 -0.33 -10.53
N GLN A 54 -8.45 -0.26 -11.76
CA GLN A 54 -7.02 -0.09 -12.03
C GLN A 54 -6.50 1.24 -11.47
N PRO A 55 -5.19 1.35 -11.16
CA PRO A 55 -4.71 2.00 -9.93
C PRO A 55 -4.75 3.54 -9.88
N HIS A 56 -5.44 4.21 -10.78
CA HIS A 56 -5.27 5.65 -10.95
C HIS A 56 -6.58 6.45 -11.09
N SER A 57 -7.74 5.80 -11.12
CA SER A 57 -9.02 6.51 -11.33
C SER A 57 -9.74 6.90 -10.04
N GLY A 58 -9.69 6.07 -9.00
CA GLY A 58 -10.57 6.18 -7.82
C GLY A 58 -9.90 6.57 -6.50
N SER A 59 -10.73 6.96 -5.51
CA SER A 59 -10.30 7.15 -4.12
C SER A 59 -9.94 5.80 -3.50
N ALA A 60 -8.71 5.69 -3.00
CA ALA A 60 -8.13 4.43 -2.57
C ALA A 60 -6.95 4.62 -1.60
N ILE A 61 -6.83 3.74 -0.60
CA ILE A 61 -5.58 3.50 0.14
C ILE A 61 -5.03 2.13 -0.26
N PHE A 62 -3.76 2.07 -0.63
CA PHE A 62 -3.10 0.83 -1.00
C PHE A 62 -1.59 0.89 -0.75
N MET A 63 -0.98 -0.27 -0.55
CA MET A 63 0.48 -0.41 -0.69
C MET A 63 0.81 -0.75 -2.13
N GLY A 64 1.82 -0.09 -2.70
CA GLY A 64 2.44 -0.48 -3.96
C GLY A 64 3.85 -0.99 -3.73
N ILE A 65 4.22 -2.09 -4.38
CA ILE A 65 5.59 -2.54 -4.59
C ILE A 65 5.81 -2.54 -6.09
N TRP A 66 6.84 -1.89 -6.60
CA TRP A 66 7.04 -1.81 -8.04
C TRP A 66 8.48 -1.69 -8.48
N ILE A 67 8.66 -2.04 -9.75
CA ILE A 67 9.88 -1.82 -10.49
C ILE A 67 9.52 -1.26 -11.87
N ASP A 68 10.25 -0.23 -12.26
CA ASP A 68 10.19 0.41 -13.56
C ASP A 68 11.61 0.40 -14.19
N GLN A 69 11.75 0.92 -15.41
CA GLN A 69 13.05 0.96 -16.08
C GLN A 69 14.11 1.77 -15.29
N GLU A 70 13.70 2.82 -14.57
CA GLU A 70 14.59 3.65 -13.78
C GLU A 70 15.06 2.91 -12.51
N ALA A 71 14.13 2.29 -11.79
CA ALA A 71 14.37 1.48 -10.60
C ALA A 71 15.28 0.29 -10.92
N PHE A 72 15.03 -0.38 -12.05
CA PHE A 72 15.87 -1.46 -12.55
C PHE A 72 17.31 -0.97 -12.83
N SER A 73 17.47 0.17 -13.51
CA SER A 73 18.78 0.77 -13.76
C SER A 73 19.51 1.18 -12.48
N LYS A 74 18.77 1.60 -11.44
CA LYS A 74 19.29 1.92 -10.11
C LYS A 74 19.50 0.68 -9.23
N LYS A 75 19.09 -0.52 -9.68
CA LYS A 75 19.07 -1.75 -8.90
C LYS A 75 18.31 -1.59 -7.58
N ILE A 76 17.10 -1.04 -7.64
CA ILE A 76 16.21 -0.90 -6.49
C ILE A 76 14.82 -1.45 -6.77
N LEU A 77 14.17 -1.95 -5.73
CA LEU A 77 12.74 -2.26 -5.68
C LEU A 77 12.06 -1.17 -4.86
N LYS A 78 11.10 -0.45 -5.46
CA LYS A 78 10.41 0.67 -4.81
C LYS A 78 9.17 0.16 -4.08
N TYR A 79 8.80 0.83 -2.99
CA TYR A 79 7.54 0.57 -2.29
C TYR A 79 6.94 1.87 -1.71
N ASN A 80 5.62 1.91 -1.54
CA ASN A 80 4.93 3.03 -0.90
C ASN A 80 3.60 2.60 -0.29
N ILE A 81 3.04 3.47 0.55
CA ILE A 81 1.62 3.47 0.89
C ILE A 81 1.01 4.75 0.35
N HIS A 82 0.10 4.59 -0.60
CA HIS A 82 -0.58 5.69 -1.27
C HIS A 82 -2.01 5.83 -0.75
N ALA A 83 -2.48 7.08 -0.69
CA ALA A 83 -3.78 7.50 -0.16
C ALA A 83 -4.42 8.48 -1.16
N LEU A 84 -4.84 7.93 -2.29
CA LEU A 84 -5.33 8.68 -3.44
C LEU A 84 -6.72 9.25 -3.17
N LYS A 85 -6.92 10.54 -3.48
CA LYS A 85 -8.23 11.24 -3.44
C LYS A 85 -9.07 10.99 -2.17
N LEU A 86 -8.43 10.81 -1.00
CA LEU A 86 -9.12 10.45 0.26
C LEU A 86 -10.37 11.26 0.63
N ARG A 87 -10.46 12.53 0.22
CA ARG A 87 -11.63 13.38 0.48
C ARG A 87 -12.92 12.84 -0.14
N GLU A 88 -12.77 11.98 -1.15
CA GLU A 88 -13.86 11.33 -1.90
C GLU A 88 -14.15 9.92 -1.38
N LEU A 89 -13.41 9.41 -0.38
CA LEU A 89 -13.62 8.07 0.16
C LEU A 89 -14.96 8.00 0.91
N ASN A 90 -15.85 7.11 0.46
CA ASN A 90 -17.18 6.96 1.02
C ASN A 90 -17.12 6.47 2.48
N GLY A 91 -18.03 6.98 3.32
CA GLY A 91 -18.11 6.62 4.74
C GLY A 91 -17.25 7.47 5.70
N TYR A 92 -16.41 8.37 5.17
CA TYR A 92 -15.47 9.16 5.98
C TYR A 92 -15.55 10.67 5.68
N THR A 93 -15.11 11.49 6.65
CA THR A 93 -14.90 12.93 6.46
C THR A 93 -13.41 13.22 6.58
N LEU A 94 -12.66 12.96 5.51
CA LEU A 94 -11.21 12.96 5.54
C LEU A 94 -10.63 14.32 5.13
N GLN A 95 -9.68 14.80 5.93
CA GLN A 95 -8.71 15.81 5.48
C GLN A 95 -7.40 15.10 5.18
N SER A 96 -6.99 15.05 3.91
CA SER A 96 -5.83 14.26 3.47
C SER A 96 -4.56 14.53 4.28
N ARG A 97 -4.30 15.79 4.65
CA ARG A 97 -3.15 16.16 5.49
C ARG A 97 -3.27 15.62 6.91
N ALA A 98 -4.41 15.84 7.56
CA ALA A 98 -4.66 15.34 8.92
C ALA A 98 -4.59 13.82 9.00
N PHE A 99 -5.12 13.12 8.00
CA PHE A 99 -5.03 11.66 7.89
C PHE A 99 -3.56 11.21 7.77
N ALA A 100 -2.81 11.83 6.84
CA ALA A 100 -1.40 11.49 6.65
C ALA A 100 -0.56 11.75 7.90
N ASP A 101 -0.79 12.88 8.57
CA ASP A 101 -0.08 13.23 9.81
C ASP A 101 -0.41 12.25 10.95
N SER A 102 -1.69 11.90 11.13
CA SER A 102 -2.11 10.90 12.13
C SER A 102 -1.49 9.53 11.88
N PHE A 103 -1.55 9.02 10.63
CA PHE A 103 -0.90 7.77 10.25
C PHE A 103 0.61 7.81 10.57
N ARG A 104 1.31 8.88 10.17
CA ARG A 104 2.77 9.00 10.33
C ARG A 104 3.21 9.05 11.79
N VAL A 105 2.41 9.65 12.67
CA VAL A 105 2.67 9.63 14.12
C VAL A 105 2.70 8.20 14.64
N LYS A 106 1.73 7.37 14.26
CA LYS A 106 1.66 5.95 14.66
C LYS A 106 2.73 5.10 13.96
N PHE A 107 3.00 5.37 12.69
CA PHE A 107 4.00 4.65 11.89
C PHE A 107 5.44 4.83 12.42
N LYS A 108 5.72 5.90 13.17
CA LYS A 108 7.06 6.19 13.69
C LYS A 108 7.68 5.04 14.50
N GLU A 109 6.87 4.24 15.19
CA GLU A 109 7.33 3.05 15.93
C GLU A 109 7.83 1.93 15.01
N PHE A 110 7.37 1.91 13.77
CA PHE A 110 7.71 0.91 12.75
C PHE A 110 8.76 1.41 11.77
N GLU A 111 9.01 2.73 11.68
CA GLU A 111 9.86 3.36 10.66
C GLU A 111 11.24 2.69 10.51
N GLN A 112 11.88 2.30 11.62
CA GLN A 112 13.20 1.65 11.60
C GLN A 112 13.22 0.24 10.98
N LYS A 113 12.05 -0.39 10.83
CA LYS A 113 11.91 -1.70 10.16
C LYS A 113 11.84 -1.57 8.63
N TRP A 114 11.66 -0.36 8.11
CA TRP A 114 11.47 -0.11 6.68
C TRP A 114 12.73 0.53 6.09
N GLU A 115 13.44 -0.23 5.26
CA GLU A 115 14.72 0.19 4.70
C GLU A 115 14.56 1.35 3.70
N ASN A 116 15.36 2.41 3.87
CA ASN A 116 15.32 3.66 3.09
C ASN A 116 13.94 4.33 3.00
N VAL A 117 13.08 4.13 4.00
CA VAL A 117 11.77 4.79 4.06
C VAL A 117 11.90 6.29 4.33
N SER A 118 10.99 7.06 3.77
CA SER A 118 10.74 8.45 4.11
C SER A 118 9.25 8.68 4.27
N ILE A 119 8.91 9.61 5.16
CA ILE A 119 7.55 10.12 5.37
C ILE A 119 7.39 11.59 4.95
N GLN A 120 8.45 12.18 4.37
CA GLN A 120 8.49 13.60 3.97
C GLN A 120 7.84 13.83 2.60
N PHE A 121 6.62 13.34 2.43
CA PHE A 121 5.86 13.43 1.18
C PHE A 121 4.56 14.22 1.35
N GLY A 122 3.95 14.58 0.22
CA GLY A 122 2.60 15.14 0.21
C GLY A 122 1.56 14.19 0.82
N PRO A 123 0.35 14.68 1.12
CA PRO A 123 -0.67 13.93 1.86
C PRO A 123 -1.25 12.71 1.12
N GLN A 124 -0.93 12.53 -0.17
CA GLN A 124 -1.32 11.35 -0.94
C GLN A 124 -0.33 10.20 -0.80
N THR A 125 0.87 10.42 -0.26
CA THR A 125 1.86 9.36 -0.03
C THR A 125 2.16 9.31 1.45
N LEU A 126 1.64 8.31 2.15
CA LEU A 126 1.80 8.17 3.60
C LEU A 126 3.27 7.90 3.96
N MET A 127 3.90 7.02 3.19
CA MET A 127 5.32 6.69 3.22
C MET A 127 5.77 6.17 1.85
N GLU A 128 7.05 6.31 1.53
CA GLU A 128 7.67 5.71 0.35
C GLU A 128 9.14 5.40 0.64
N GLY A 129 9.65 4.32 0.07
CA GLY A 129 11.03 3.88 0.24
C GLY A 129 11.45 2.90 -0.84
N TRP A 130 12.61 2.29 -0.65
CA TRP A 130 13.16 1.32 -1.57
C TRP A 130 14.14 0.37 -0.89
N ILE A 131 14.29 -0.83 -1.45
CA ILE A 131 15.32 -1.80 -1.06
C ILE A 131 16.22 -2.14 -2.25
N PRO A 132 17.48 -2.57 -2.02
CA PRO A 132 18.34 -3.06 -3.08
C PRO A 132 17.67 -4.21 -3.85
N LEU A 133 17.59 -4.09 -5.17
CA LEU A 133 17.10 -5.15 -6.03
C LEU A 133 18.15 -6.24 -6.13
N ASN A 134 17.87 -7.40 -5.56
CA ASN A 134 18.60 -8.62 -5.81
C ASN A 134 17.70 -9.62 -6.53
N ASP A 135 18.04 -9.93 -7.77
CA ASP A 135 17.26 -10.80 -8.65
C ASP A 135 17.07 -12.23 -8.12
N GLU A 136 18.00 -12.72 -7.28
CA GLU A 136 17.96 -14.04 -6.64
C GLU A 136 17.06 -14.04 -5.41
N ARG A 137 16.92 -12.90 -4.73
CA ARG A 137 16.14 -12.74 -3.49
C ARG A 137 14.82 -12.01 -3.68
N ILE A 138 14.50 -11.58 -4.89
CA ILE A 138 13.32 -10.75 -5.18
C ILE A 138 12.01 -11.34 -4.63
N HIS A 139 11.87 -12.67 -4.62
CA HIS A 139 10.70 -13.31 -4.02
C HIS A 139 10.66 -13.11 -2.50
N GLU A 140 11.78 -13.29 -1.81
CA GLU A 140 11.92 -13.08 -0.37
C GLU A 140 11.73 -11.61 -0.02
N ASP A 141 12.32 -10.71 -0.81
CA ASP A 141 12.23 -9.26 -0.66
C ASP A 141 10.77 -8.77 -0.76
N ILE A 142 10.02 -9.25 -1.76
CA ILE A 142 8.57 -8.98 -1.90
C ILE A 142 7.79 -9.54 -0.72
N LEU A 143 8.06 -10.80 -0.33
CA LEU A 143 7.37 -11.44 0.79
C LEU A 143 7.61 -10.68 2.11
N ASN A 144 8.84 -10.24 2.35
CA ASN A 144 9.21 -9.45 3.53
C ASN A 144 8.50 -8.10 3.56
N LEU A 145 8.39 -7.41 2.41
CA LEU A 145 7.62 -6.17 2.30
C LEU A 145 6.13 -6.39 2.59
N ILE A 146 5.54 -7.48 2.08
CA ILE A 146 4.14 -7.85 2.35
C ILE A 146 3.92 -8.13 3.84
N ASN A 147 4.80 -8.93 4.46
CA ASN A 147 4.70 -9.26 5.87
C ASN A 147 4.86 -8.02 6.76
N SER A 148 5.81 -7.14 6.42
CA SER A 148 6.00 -5.85 7.09
C SER A 148 4.76 -4.97 6.95
N PHE A 149 4.10 -5.00 5.79
CA PHE A 149 2.85 -4.28 5.59
C PHE A 149 1.71 -4.84 6.44
N ILE A 150 1.56 -6.17 6.51
CA ILE A 150 0.56 -6.83 7.35
C ILE A 150 0.67 -6.37 8.82
N GLU A 151 1.89 -6.15 9.35
CA GLU A 151 2.09 -5.62 10.71
C GLU A 151 1.49 -4.22 10.92
N ILE A 152 1.51 -3.36 9.90
CA ILE A 152 1.06 -1.97 9.99
C ILE A 152 -0.32 -1.73 9.36
N VAL A 153 -0.94 -2.77 8.78
CA VAL A 153 -2.33 -2.72 8.29
C VAL A 153 -3.29 -2.13 9.34
N PRO A 154 -3.25 -2.52 10.63
CA PRO A 154 -4.13 -1.94 11.64
C PRO A 154 -4.01 -0.43 11.78
N LEU A 155 -2.82 0.16 11.54
CA LEU A 155 -2.63 1.61 11.64
C LEU A 155 -3.50 2.36 10.62
N ILE A 156 -3.70 1.81 9.43
CA ILE A 156 -4.58 2.41 8.41
C ILE A 156 -6.03 2.39 8.89
N ASP A 157 -6.51 1.25 9.39
CA ASP A 157 -7.88 1.11 9.89
C ASP A 157 -8.13 1.99 11.12
N GLU A 158 -7.22 1.99 12.09
CA GLU A 158 -7.30 2.86 13.26
C GLU A 158 -7.32 4.34 12.88
N THR A 159 -6.51 4.74 11.88
CA THR A 159 -6.53 6.11 11.39
C THR A 159 -7.84 6.42 10.68
N LEU A 160 -8.39 5.50 9.86
CA LEU A 160 -9.70 5.68 9.24
C LEU A 160 -10.82 5.86 10.28
N LEU A 161 -10.78 5.11 11.40
CA LEU A 161 -11.76 5.22 12.47
C LEU A 161 -11.81 6.61 13.12
N GLU A 162 -10.69 7.33 13.20
CA GLU A 162 -10.65 8.72 13.71
C GLU A 162 -11.47 9.69 12.84
N PHE A 163 -11.57 9.41 11.55
CA PHE A 163 -12.27 10.23 10.56
C PHE A 163 -13.57 9.59 10.07
N GLN A 164 -13.97 8.47 10.67
CA GLN A 164 -15.24 7.84 10.38
C GLN A 164 -16.34 8.85 10.68
N LYS A 165 -17.28 9.00 9.74
CA LYS A 165 -18.48 9.78 10.02
C LYS A 165 -19.15 9.13 11.22
N LYS A 166 -19.08 9.73 12.41
CA LYS A 166 -20.07 9.44 13.45
C LYS A 166 -21.40 9.66 12.77
N ALA A 167 -22.21 8.60 12.64
CA ALA A 167 -23.61 8.75 12.34
C ALA A 167 -24.20 9.63 13.46
N LYS A 168 -24.17 10.95 13.27
CA LYS A 168 -25.16 11.85 13.87
C LYS A 168 -26.44 11.56 13.11
N GLU A 169 -27.06 10.43 13.41
CA GLU A 169 -28.40 10.02 12.97
C GLU A 169 -28.64 8.61 13.53
N LEU A 170 -28.90 8.54 14.83
CA LEU A 170 -29.70 7.49 15.49
C LEU A 170 -30.21 7.97 16.86
N ASN A 171 -30.44 9.29 16.98
CA ASN A 171 -31.14 9.94 18.08
C ASN A 171 -31.77 11.22 17.52
N GLN A 172 -32.99 11.08 16.99
CA GLN A 172 -33.98 12.05 16.47
C GLN A 172 -34.71 11.25 15.37
N ASP A 173 -35.82 10.55 15.60
CA ASP A 173 -36.97 10.80 16.49
C ASP A 173 -37.53 9.51 17.10
#